data_AF-A0A2U1QTV1-F1
#
_entry.id   AF-A0A2U1QTV1-F1
#
_cell.length_a   1.000
_cell.length_b   1.000
_cell.length_c   1.000
_cell.angle_alpha   90.00
_cell.angle_beta   90.00
_cell.angle_gamma   90.00
#
_symmetry.space_group_name_H-M   'P 1'
#
loop_
_entity.id
_entity.type
_entity.pdbx_description
1 polymer ?
#
loop_
_entity_poly.entity_id
_entity_poly.type
_entity_poly.pdbx_seq_one_letter_code
_entity_poly.pdbx_strand_id
1 'polypeptide(L)'
;MFSFLLVFQTSNADVIPQNSHYFEKRVKIINIDEFPDFSFIGYVKHPAGKPIKSYVINSKDYLHIDGYKFNILYIVAAKKNYLLNKNLDSLNWEKNKSFLKANIYIDTEGGYIDNDKPISYIEEYYKIVKLTKTRIVLFKCAEAIFNNDGSPYTFREFDYIEQSKSDIYPFKKDNRIVETYTSGTVFKFLFALLITIFIETLVLFLFFKTRYKKLNISNKLLLITGLVTSFSTLPYVWFVFPTFIQSRIPYIIICESFAILVESFLIYKLLKIEYKKALFISIICNLISFSIGLLINYIISSEYTFFYALKTLFE
;
A
#
# COMPACT_ATOMS: atom_id res chain seq x y z
N MET A 1 28.02 -8.22 16.63
CA MET A 1 26.94 -7.45 15.97
C MET A 1 25.88 -8.34 15.28
N PHE A 2 26.04 -9.68 15.24
CA PHE A 2 25.07 -10.59 14.60
C PHE A 2 24.00 -11.15 15.57
N SER A 3 24.27 -11.17 16.89
CA SER A 3 23.38 -11.80 17.87
C SER A 3 22.12 -11.00 18.23
N PHE A 4 22.01 -9.73 17.79
CA PHE A 4 20.82 -8.89 18.03
C PHE A 4 19.74 -9.02 16.93
N LEU A 5 20.10 -9.59 15.77
CA LEU A 5 19.18 -9.78 14.64
C LEU A 5 18.29 -11.02 14.80
N LEU A 6 18.57 -11.90 15.76
CA LEU A 6 17.83 -13.15 15.99
C LEU A 6 16.61 -13.00 16.91
N VAL A 7 16.36 -11.81 17.46
CA VAL A 7 15.19 -11.56 18.34
C VAL A 7 13.97 -11.04 17.57
N PHE A 8 14.13 -10.65 16.30
CA PHE A 8 12.99 -10.18 15.49
C PHE A 8 12.41 -11.35 14.70
N GLN A 9 11.33 -11.91 15.23
CA GLN A 9 10.52 -12.97 14.62
C GLN A 9 10.36 -12.75 13.11
N THR A 10 10.63 -13.81 12.35
CA THR A 10 10.31 -13.92 10.91
C THR A 10 8.79 -13.98 10.75
N SER A 11 8.12 -12.85 10.84
CA SER A 11 6.70 -12.75 10.55
C SER A 11 6.51 -12.63 9.03
N ASN A 12 6.39 -13.77 8.35
CA ASN A 12 5.68 -13.88 7.07
C ASN A 12 4.17 -14.08 7.32
N ALA A 13 3.65 -13.60 8.44
CA ALA A 13 2.22 -13.47 8.67
C ALA A 13 1.86 -12.03 8.36
N ASP A 14 0.73 -11.82 7.70
CA ASP A 14 0.13 -10.51 7.59
C ASP A 14 0.22 -9.76 8.92
N VAL A 15 0.78 -8.55 8.90
CA VAL A 15 0.88 -7.73 10.10
C VAL A 15 -0.53 -7.32 10.46
N ILE A 16 -1.17 -8.10 11.34
CA ILE A 16 -2.40 -7.72 12.01
C ILE A 16 -2.03 -6.55 12.93
N PRO A 17 -2.58 -5.35 12.73
CA PRO A 17 -2.37 -4.25 13.65
C PRO A 17 -2.71 -4.66 15.09
N GLN A 18 -1.97 -4.16 16.08
CA GLN A 18 -2.32 -4.40 17.48
C GLN A 18 -3.74 -3.91 17.77
N ASN A 19 -4.46 -4.61 18.66
CA ASN A 19 -5.86 -4.33 19.01
C ASN A 19 -6.80 -4.27 17.79
N SER A 20 -6.53 -5.07 16.77
CA SER A 20 -7.42 -5.19 15.62
C SER A 20 -7.71 -6.64 15.29
N HIS A 21 -8.82 -6.85 14.59
CA HIS A 21 -9.16 -8.11 13.94
C HIS A 21 -9.48 -7.85 12.48
N TYR A 22 -9.37 -8.93 11.70
CA TYR A 22 -9.74 -8.89 10.30
C TYR A 22 -11.26 -9.01 10.15
N PHE A 23 -11.86 -8.17 9.32
CA PHE A 23 -13.24 -8.34 8.87
C PHE A 23 -13.26 -8.75 7.40
N GLU A 24 -14.16 -9.66 7.03
CA GLU A 24 -14.34 -10.09 5.65
C GLU A 24 -15.17 -9.05 4.86
N LYS A 25 -14.81 -8.79 3.60
CA LYS A 25 -15.65 -8.00 2.70
C LYS A 25 -16.21 -8.90 1.62
N ARG A 26 -17.53 -8.85 1.45
CA ARG A 26 -18.25 -9.59 0.41
C ARG A 26 -18.93 -8.60 -0.51
N VAL A 27 -18.88 -8.85 -1.81
CA VAL A 27 -19.48 -7.95 -2.79
C VAL A 27 -20.41 -8.73 -3.71
N LYS A 28 -21.54 -8.13 -4.08
CA LYS A 28 -22.54 -8.75 -4.95
C LYS A 28 -23.09 -7.76 -5.97
N ILE A 29 -23.38 -8.23 -7.18
CA ILE A 29 -24.10 -7.45 -8.20
C ILE A 29 -25.48 -8.08 -8.37
N ILE A 30 -26.51 -7.41 -7.89
CA ILE A 30 -27.79 -8.07 -7.61
C ILE A 30 -28.77 -8.14 -8.79
N ASN A 31 -28.57 -7.32 -9.83
CA ASN A 31 -29.51 -7.22 -10.96
C ASN A 31 -28.92 -7.69 -12.31
N ILE A 32 -27.95 -8.59 -12.28
CA ILE A 32 -27.36 -9.16 -13.51
C ILE A 32 -28.41 -9.84 -14.39
N ASP A 33 -29.39 -10.50 -13.79
CA ASP A 33 -30.42 -11.26 -14.49
C ASP A 33 -31.36 -10.38 -15.33
N GLU A 34 -31.39 -9.06 -15.08
CA GLU A 34 -32.12 -8.09 -15.90
C GLU A 34 -31.49 -7.87 -17.28
N PHE A 35 -30.28 -8.40 -17.53
CA PHE A 35 -29.52 -8.22 -18.77
C PHE A 35 -29.19 -9.57 -19.44
N PRO A 36 -30.21 -10.33 -19.90
CA PRO A 36 -30.03 -11.70 -20.36
C PRO A 36 -29.14 -11.85 -21.61
N ASP A 37 -28.96 -10.80 -22.41
CA ASP A 37 -28.11 -10.81 -23.61
C ASP A 37 -26.62 -10.69 -23.30
N PHE A 38 -26.26 -10.31 -22.06
CA PHE A 38 -24.90 -10.05 -21.63
C PHE A 38 -24.43 -11.09 -20.61
N SER A 39 -23.14 -11.40 -20.68
CA SER A 39 -22.40 -12.05 -19.60
C SER A 39 -21.51 -11.02 -18.95
N PHE A 40 -21.54 -10.98 -17.61
CA PHE A 40 -20.65 -10.15 -16.81
C PHE A 40 -19.48 -11.02 -16.36
N ILE A 41 -18.26 -10.49 -16.50
CA ILE A 41 -17.03 -11.19 -16.19
C ILE A 41 -16.27 -10.38 -15.15
N GLY A 42 -15.90 -11.03 -14.06
CA GLY A 42 -14.92 -10.53 -13.10
C GLY A 42 -13.55 -11.01 -13.54
N TYR A 43 -12.56 -10.12 -13.61
CA TYR A 43 -11.17 -10.53 -13.76
C TYR A 43 -10.25 -9.77 -12.82
N VAL A 44 -9.27 -10.48 -12.30
CA VAL A 44 -8.31 -9.95 -11.33
C VAL A 44 -6.98 -9.66 -12.02
N LYS A 45 -6.43 -8.47 -11.81
CA LYS A 45 -5.14 -8.05 -12.38
C LYS A 45 -4.07 -7.97 -11.30
N HIS A 46 -2.93 -8.63 -11.52
CA HIS A 46 -1.75 -8.46 -10.66
C HIS A 46 -1.17 -7.05 -10.83
N PRO A 47 -0.52 -6.46 -9.81
CA PRO A 47 0.28 -5.25 -9.96
C PRO A 47 1.27 -5.28 -11.14
N ALA A 48 1.72 -6.47 -11.53
CA ALA A 48 2.64 -6.71 -12.64
C ALA A 48 1.96 -6.71 -14.04
N GLY A 49 0.65 -6.43 -14.09
CA GLY A 49 -0.06 -6.19 -15.35
C GLY A 49 -0.77 -7.38 -15.99
N LYS A 50 -0.53 -8.61 -15.53
CA LYS A 50 -1.14 -9.81 -16.12
C LYS A 50 -2.44 -10.18 -15.38
N PRO A 51 -3.53 -10.51 -16.11
CA PRO A 51 -4.73 -11.07 -15.50
C PRO A 51 -4.41 -12.46 -14.95
N ILE A 52 -4.88 -12.74 -13.73
CA ILE A 52 -4.60 -14.00 -13.02
C ILE A 52 -5.69 -15.01 -13.28
N LYS A 53 -6.95 -14.58 -13.15
CA LYS A 53 -8.13 -15.42 -13.25
C LYS A 53 -9.31 -14.57 -13.70
N SER A 54 -10.16 -15.17 -14.52
CA SER A 54 -11.42 -14.58 -14.95
C SER A 54 -12.57 -15.55 -14.73
N TYR A 55 -13.75 -15.04 -14.39
CA TYR A 55 -14.93 -15.86 -14.13
C TYR A 55 -16.21 -15.11 -14.50
N VAL A 56 -17.23 -15.86 -14.89
CA VAL A 56 -18.56 -15.30 -15.15
C VAL A 56 -19.24 -15.02 -13.80
N ILE A 57 -19.78 -13.82 -13.65
CA ILE A 57 -20.47 -13.38 -12.44
C ILE A 57 -21.95 -13.78 -12.54
N ASN A 58 -22.45 -14.43 -11.49
CA ASN A 58 -23.88 -14.71 -11.32
C ASN A 58 -24.50 -13.73 -10.30
N SER A 59 -25.79 -13.45 -10.45
CA SER A 59 -26.56 -12.59 -9.53
C SER A 59 -26.65 -13.15 -8.12
N LYS A 60 -26.48 -14.47 -7.93
CA LYS A 60 -26.60 -15.16 -6.65
C LYS A 60 -25.28 -15.25 -5.88
N ASP A 61 -24.17 -15.25 -6.60
CA ASP A 61 -22.84 -15.51 -6.06
C ASP A 61 -22.21 -14.20 -5.56
N TYR A 62 -21.35 -14.33 -4.55
CA TYR A 62 -20.46 -13.24 -4.18
C TYR A 62 -19.31 -13.15 -5.18
N LEU A 63 -18.79 -11.94 -5.36
CA LEU A 63 -17.59 -11.72 -6.16
C LEU A 63 -16.39 -12.29 -5.41
N HIS A 64 -15.84 -13.39 -5.91
CA HIS A 64 -14.66 -14.03 -5.35
C HIS A 64 -13.38 -13.46 -5.98
N ILE A 65 -12.53 -12.83 -5.16
CA ILE A 65 -11.13 -12.60 -5.53
C ILE A 65 -10.29 -13.71 -4.90
N ASP A 66 -9.92 -14.70 -5.71
CA ASP A 66 -8.80 -15.58 -5.37
C ASP A 66 -7.51 -14.78 -5.63
N GLY A 67 -7.02 -14.06 -4.61
CA GLY A 67 -5.98 -13.07 -4.83
C GLY A 67 -5.25 -12.57 -3.58
N TYR A 68 -4.11 -11.92 -3.82
CA TYR A 68 -3.26 -11.28 -2.82
C TYR A 68 -3.62 -9.79 -2.65
N LYS A 69 -3.21 -9.16 -1.55
CA LYS A 69 -3.63 -7.85 -0.99
C LYS A 69 -3.55 -6.57 -1.85
N PHE A 70 -3.32 -6.72 -3.15
CA PHE A 70 -3.21 -5.61 -4.12
C PHE A 70 -3.95 -5.90 -5.43
N ASN A 71 -4.80 -6.92 -5.40
CA ASN A 71 -5.53 -7.36 -6.56
C ASN A 71 -6.81 -6.54 -6.72
N ILE A 72 -6.93 -5.87 -7.86
CA ILE A 72 -8.13 -5.10 -8.20
C ILE A 72 -9.05 -5.99 -9.03
N LEU A 73 -10.32 -6.10 -8.64
CA LEU A 73 -11.35 -6.75 -9.45
C LEU A 73 -11.93 -5.77 -10.47
N TYR A 74 -11.77 -6.14 -11.72
CA TYR A 74 -12.35 -5.44 -12.85
C TYR A 74 -13.61 -6.17 -13.30
N ILE A 75 -14.65 -5.41 -13.60
CA ILE A 75 -15.89 -5.95 -14.15
C ILE A 75 -16.05 -5.49 -15.59
N VAL A 76 -16.30 -6.46 -16.46
CA VAL A 76 -16.61 -6.22 -17.87
C VAL A 76 -17.86 -6.98 -18.27
N ALA A 77 -18.49 -6.57 -19.36
CA ALA A 77 -19.63 -7.25 -19.95
C ALA A 77 -19.39 -7.45 -21.44
N ALA A 78 -19.81 -8.62 -21.93
CA ALA A 78 -19.80 -8.94 -23.35
C ALA A 78 -21.13 -9.58 -23.71
N LYS A 79 -21.54 -9.50 -24.99
CA LYS A 79 -22.68 -10.29 -25.46
C LYS A 79 -22.39 -11.78 -25.27
N LYS A 80 -23.38 -12.56 -24.81
CA LYS A 80 -23.23 -14.01 -24.57
C LYS A 80 -22.69 -14.75 -25.79
N ASN A 81 -23.24 -14.45 -26.97
CA ASN A 81 -22.84 -15.08 -28.23
C ASN A 81 -21.36 -14.88 -28.58
N TYR A 82 -20.75 -13.77 -28.13
CA TYR A 82 -19.33 -13.49 -28.35
C TYR A 82 -18.41 -14.37 -27.49
N LEU A 83 -18.90 -14.85 -26.34
CA LEU A 83 -18.12 -15.65 -25.39
C LEU A 83 -18.23 -17.16 -25.59
N LEU A 84 -19.25 -17.65 -26.30
CA LEU A 84 -19.58 -19.07 -26.42
C LEU A 84 -18.41 -20.00 -26.78
N ASN A 85 -17.37 -19.50 -27.44
CA ASN A 85 -16.21 -20.29 -27.87
C ASN A 85 -14.86 -19.67 -27.45
N LYS A 86 -14.85 -18.82 -26.42
CA LYS A 86 -13.62 -18.13 -25.98
C LYS A 86 -13.17 -18.64 -24.63
N ASN A 87 -11.88 -18.95 -24.54
CA ASN A 87 -11.24 -19.16 -23.24
C ASN A 87 -11.04 -17.80 -22.56
N LEU A 88 -11.75 -17.57 -21.46
CA LEU A 88 -11.76 -16.29 -20.75
C LEU A 88 -10.35 -15.87 -20.32
N ASP A 89 -9.54 -16.80 -19.81
CA ASP A 89 -8.21 -16.48 -19.27
C ASP A 89 -7.19 -16.06 -20.33
N SER A 90 -7.47 -16.36 -21.61
CA SER A 90 -6.62 -15.97 -22.75
C SER A 90 -6.93 -14.57 -23.30
N LEU A 91 -8.03 -13.94 -22.86
CA LEU A 91 -8.53 -12.71 -23.46
C LEU A 91 -7.80 -11.48 -22.93
N ASN A 92 -7.44 -10.57 -23.84
CA ASN A 92 -6.95 -9.25 -23.47
C ASN A 92 -8.13 -8.32 -23.15
N TRP A 93 -8.56 -8.33 -21.89
CA TRP A 93 -9.69 -7.53 -21.38
C TRP A 93 -9.50 -6.02 -21.58
N GLU A 94 -8.26 -5.53 -21.59
CA GLU A 94 -7.98 -4.10 -21.66
C GLU A 94 -8.09 -3.53 -23.07
N LYS A 95 -7.58 -4.26 -24.06
CA LYS A 95 -7.48 -3.78 -25.44
C LYS A 95 -8.69 -4.13 -26.30
N ASN A 96 -9.54 -5.05 -25.84
CA ASN A 96 -10.63 -5.55 -26.64
C ASN A 96 -11.88 -4.65 -26.56
N LYS A 97 -12.23 -4.06 -27.70
CA LYS A 97 -13.35 -3.11 -27.85
C LYS A 97 -14.74 -3.76 -27.74
N SER A 98 -14.82 -5.09 -27.80
CA SER A 98 -16.09 -5.82 -27.66
C SER A 98 -16.57 -5.91 -26.21
N PHE A 99 -15.75 -5.50 -25.25
CA PHE A 99 -16.11 -5.48 -23.83
C PHE A 99 -16.55 -4.09 -23.38
N LEU A 100 -17.67 -4.06 -22.68
CA LEU A 100 -18.12 -2.89 -21.93
C LEU A 100 -17.45 -2.94 -20.57
N LYS A 101 -16.71 -1.89 -20.19
CA LYS A 101 -16.03 -1.82 -18.89
C LYS A 101 -16.92 -1.13 -17.86
N ALA A 102 -16.88 -1.58 -16.60
CA ALA A 102 -17.48 -0.86 -15.50
C ALA A 102 -16.82 0.51 -15.30
N ASN A 103 -17.62 1.51 -14.88
CA ASN A 103 -17.18 2.85 -14.52
C ASN A 103 -16.38 2.93 -13.21
N ILE A 104 -16.49 1.90 -12.37
CA ILE A 104 -15.79 1.78 -11.09
C ILE A 104 -15.06 0.44 -11.02
N TYR A 105 -14.02 0.41 -10.21
CA TYR A 105 -13.41 -0.82 -9.74
C TYR A 105 -14.05 -1.20 -8.41
N ILE A 106 -14.13 -2.51 -8.15
CA ILE A 106 -14.64 -3.00 -6.88
C ILE A 106 -13.46 -3.53 -6.08
N ASP A 107 -13.25 -2.92 -4.93
CA ASP A 107 -12.42 -3.50 -3.89
C ASP A 107 -13.22 -4.56 -3.14
N THR A 108 -12.80 -5.81 -3.20
CA THR A 108 -13.43 -6.91 -2.45
C THR A 108 -12.57 -7.36 -1.27
N GLU A 109 -11.45 -6.69 -1.00
CA GLU A 109 -10.62 -7.09 0.13
C GLU A 109 -11.29 -6.67 1.43
N GLY A 110 -11.17 -7.54 2.44
CA GLY A 110 -11.46 -7.17 3.81
C GLY A 110 -10.43 -6.18 4.35
N GLY A 111 -10.49 -5.93 5.64
CA GLY A 111 -9.55 -5.03 6.28
C GLY A 111 -9.33 -5.38 7.74
N TYR A 112 -8.47 -4.60 8.39
CA TYR A 112 -8.33 -4.66 9.83
C TYR A 112 -9.12 -3.53 10.47
N ILE A 113 -9.85 -3.85 11.52
CA ILE A 113 -10.63 -2.90 12.30
C ILE A 113 -10.32 -3.08 13.79
N ASP A 114 -10.41 -1.99 14.54
CA ASP A 114 -10.20 -2.00 16.00
C ASP A 114 -11.13 -3.03 16.67
N ASN A 115 -10.60 -3.78 17.65
CA ASN A 115 -11.35 -4.76 18.44
C ASN A 115 -12.54 -4.15 19.19
N ASP A 116 -12.51 -2.85 19.47
CA ASP A 116 -13.64 -2.12 20.06
C ASP A 116 -14.86 -2.04 19.11
N LYS A 117 -14.66 -2.32 17.81
CA LYS A 117 -15.74 -2.36 16.82
C LYS A 117 -16.09 -3.81 16.51
N PRO A 118 -17.29 -4.31 16.84
CA PRO A 118 -17.61 -5.72 16.74
C PRO A 118 -17.88 -6.18 15.28
N ILE A 119 -17.26 -5.59 14.26
CA ILE A 119 -17.60 -5.86 12.85
C ILE A 119 -16.96 -7.17 12.39
N SER A 120 -17.80 -8.16 12.08
CA SER A 120 -17.36 -9.46 11.54
C SER A 120 -17.12 -9.40 10.03
N TYR A 121 -18.08 -8.87 9.28
CA TYR A 121 -17.97 -8.74 7.83
C TYR A 121 -18.88 -7.63 7.29
N ILE A 122 -18.52 -7.13 6.12
CA ILE A 122 -19.28 -6.11 5.38
C ILE A 122 -19.73 -6.72 4.05
N GLU A 123 -21.02 -6.60 3.74
CA GLU A 123 -21.56 -6.94 2.43
C GLU A 123 -21.91 -5.67 1.66
N GLU A 124 -21.30 -5.49 0.48
CA GLU A 124 -21.63 -4.41 -0.44
C GLU A 124 -22.46 -4.92 -1.60
N TYR A 125 -23.54 -4.19 -1.90
CA TYR A 125 -24.47 -4.51 -2.97
C TYR A 125 -24.35 -3.47 -4.08
N TYR A 126 -24.13 -3.95 -5.29
CA TYR A 126 -24.03 -3.13 -6.50
C TYR A 126 -25.17 -3.44 -7.47
N LYS A 127 -25.62 -2.41 -8.18
CA LYS A 127 -26.57 -2.51 -9.29
C LYS A 127 -25.96 -1.98 -10.57
N ILE A 128 -26.27 -2.62 -11.68
CA ILE A 128 -26.06 -2.11 -13.03
C ILE A 128 -27.21 -1.14 -13.32
N VAL A 129 -26.91 0.15 -13.29
CA VAL A 129 -27.89 1.21 -13.54
C VAL A 129 -28.11 1.40 -15.04
N LYS A 130 -27.04 1.24 -15.84
CA LYS A 130 -27.09 1.52 -17.28
C LYS A 130 -26.02 0.75 -18.05
N LEU A 131 -26.44 0.13 -19.15
CA LEU A 131 -25.54 -0.32 -20.21
C LEU A 131 -25.52 0.71 -21.33
N THR A 132 -24.34 1.20 -21.67
CA THR A 132 -24.14 2.09 -22.81
C THR A 132 -23.41 1.34 -23.92
N LYS A 133 -23.21 1.99 -25.08
CA LYS A 133 -22.44 1.40 -26.17
C LYS A 133 -20.98 1.09 -25.81
N THR A 134 -20.44 1.67 -24.74
CA THR A 134 -19.00 1.60 -24.41
C THR A 134 -18.69 1.20 -22.96
N ARG A 135 -19.67 1.21 -22.06
CA ARG A 135 -19.46 0.97 -20.62
C ARG A 135 -20.70 0.45 -19.90
N ILE A 136 -20.43 -0.15 -18.74
CA ILE A 136 -21.40 -0.50 -17.69
C ILE A 136 -21.33 0.62 -16.65
N VAL A 137 -22.49 1.10 -16.20
CA VAL A 137 -22.59 1.98 -15.04
C VAL A 137 -23.02 1.13 -13.85
N LEU A 138 -22.08 0.82 -12.98
CA LEU A 138 -22.27 0.21 -11.67
C LEU A 138 -22.41 1.29 -10.60
N PHE A 139 -23.22 0.98 -9.59
CA PHE A 139 -23.50 1.83 -8.44
C PHE A 139 -23.63 0.98 -7.18
N LYS A 140 -22.96 1.38 -6.09
CA LYS A 140 -23.14 0.77 -4.76
C LYS A 140 -24.48 1.24 -4.20
N CYS A 141 -25.49 0.37 -4.22
CA CYS A 141 -26.85 0.71 -3.82
C CYS A 141 -27.15 0.38 -2.36
N ALA A 142 -26.42 -0.55 -1.75
CA ALA A 142 -26.58 -0.85 -0.34
C ALA A 142 -25.30 -1.40 0.30
N GLU A 143 -25.26 -1.35 1.63
CA GLU A 143 -24.23 -1.95 2.47
C GLU A 143 -24.88 -2.56 3.72
N ALA A 144 -24.50 -3.79 4.05
CA ALA A 144 -24.87 -4.46 5.29
C ALA A 144 -23.62 -4.72 6.13
N ILE A 145 -23.61 -4.29 7.38
CA ILE A 145 -22.50 -4.46 8.32
C ILE A 145 -22.94 -5.43 9.40
N PHE A 146 -22.29 -6.59 9.44
CA PHE A 146 -22.61 -7.66 10.36
C PHE A 146 -21.64 -7.67 11.54
N ASN A 147 -22.17 -7.80 12.75
CA ASN A 147 -21.39 -7.76 13.97
C ASN A 147 -21.24 -9.16 14.61
N ASN A 148 -20.13 -9.41 15.30
CA ASN A 148 -19.82 -10.67 15.99
C ASN A 148 -20.26 -10.71 17.47
N ASP A 149 -20.72 -9.59 18.02
CA ASP A 149 -21.18 -9.45 19.41
C ASP A 149 -22.68 -9.77 19.59
N GLY A 150 -23.36 -10.18 18.52
CA GLY A 150 -24.79 -10.46 18.51
C GLY A 150 -25.67 -9.21 18.37
N SER A 151 -25.10 -8.02 18.25
CA SER A 151 -25.86 -6.82 17.91
C SER A 151 -26.48 -6.94 16.50
N PRO A 152 -27.64 -6.32 16.27
CA PRO A 152 -28.29 -6.37 14.96
C PRO A 152 -27.38 -5.78 13.88
N TYR A 153 -27.40 -6.37 12.69
CA TYR A 153 -26.65 -5.84 11.56
C TYR A 153 -27.18 -4.45 11.17
N THR A 154 -26.29 -3.58 10.71
CA THR A 154 -26.66 -2.26 10.19
C THR A 154 -26.83 -2.33 8.68
N PHE A 155 -27.97 -1.88 8.17
CA PHE A 155 -28.22 -1.78 6.74
C PHE A 155 -28.30 -0.32 6.29
N ARG A 156 -27.60 0.02 5.21
CA ARG A 156 -27.63 1.35 4.61
C ARG A 156 -27.97 1.23 3.13
N GLU A 157 -28.97 1.98 2.70
CA GLU A 157 -29.29 2.14 1.29
C GLU A 157 -28.74 3.47 0.78
N PHE A 158 -28.33 3.47 -0.48
CA PHE A 158 -27.81 4.64 -1.16
C PHE A 158 -28.67 4.92 -2.39
N ASP A 159 -29.13 6.16 -2.52
CA ASP A 159 -29.87 6.58 -3.71
C ASP A 159 -28.92 6.84 -4.87
N TYR A 160 -29.31 6.35 -6.05
CA TYR A 160 -28.60 6.68 -7.28
C TYR A 160 -28.95 8.11 -7.68
N ILE A 161 -28.05 9.05 -7.41
CA ILE A 161 -28.13 10.40 -7.95
C ILE A 161 -27.58 10.33 -9.38
N GLU A 162 -28.44 10.55 -10.38
CA GLU A 162 -28.02 10.59 -11.78
C GLU A 162 -27.01 11.71 -11.96
N GLN A 163 -25.73 11.32 -11.98
CA GLN A 163 -24.64 12.22 -12.27
C GLN A 163 -24.87 12.83 -13.66
N SER A 164 -24.83 14.15 -13.74
CA SER A 164 -25.07 14.89 -14.98
C SER A 164 -24.20 14.32 -16.10
N LYS A 165 -24.65 14.39 -17.37
CA LYS A 165 -23.93 13.80 -18.52
C LYS A 165 -22.43 14.18 -18.61
N SER A 166 -22.01 15.28 -17.98
CA SER A 166 -20.60 15.71 -17.87
C SER A 166 -19.77 14.97 -16.81
N ASP A 167 -20.41 14.39 -15.80
CA ASP A 167 -19.78 13.67 -14.68
C ASP A 167 -19.70 12.16 -14.92
N ILE A 168 -20.33 11.67 -15.99
CA ILE A 168 -20.11 10.30 -16.44
C ILE A 168 -18.76 10.25 -17.13
N TYR A 169 -17.71 10.34 -16.31
CA TYR A 169 -16.30 10.24 -16.68
C TYR A 169 -16.17 9.16 -17.76
N PRO A 170 -15.76 9.48 -19.00
CA PRO A 170 -14.97 8.49 -19.72
C PRO A 170 -13.85 8.10 -18.75
N PHE A 171 -13.29 6.91 -18.84
CA PHE A 171 -11.90 6.77 -18.44
C PHE A 171 -11.09 7.77 -19.30
N LYS A 172 -11.12 9.08 -18.98
CA LYS A 172 -9.93 9.92 -19.02
C LYS A 172 -8.93 8.97 -18.43
N LYS A 173 -7.92 8.58 -19.22
CA LYS A 173 -6.68 7.98 -18.70
C LYS A 173 -6.54 8.55 -17.31
N ASP A 174 -6.89 7.77 -16.29
CA ASP A 174 -7.02 8.36 -14.99
C ASP A 174 -5.57 8.42 -14.54
N ASN A 175 -4.93 9.51 -14.95
CA ASN A 175 -3.61 9.87 -14.52
C ASN A 175 -3.68 10.32 -13.05
N ARG A 176 -4.86 10.26 -12.37
CA ARG A 176 -4.87 10.04 -10.93
C ARG A 176 -4.21 8.68 -10.74
N ILE A 177 -2.89 8.74 -10.62
CA ILE A 177 -2.07 7.75 -9.96
C ILE A 177 -2.93 7.32 -8.77
N VAL A 178 -3.47 6.10 -8.80
CA VAL A 178 -4.12 5.51 -7.63
C VAL A 178 -3.14 5.78 -6.53
N GLU A 179 -3.49 6.66 -5.58
CA GLU A 179 -2.57 7.06 -4.52
C GLU A 179 -2.20 5.77 -3.80
N THR A 180 -1.06 5.20 -4.19
CA THR A 180 -0.61 3.91 -3.69
C THR A 180 -0.25 4.04 -2.21
N TYR A 181 -0.07 5.29 -1.79
CA TYR A 181 0.23 5.72 -0.44
C TYR A 181 -0.84 6.70 0.00
N THR A 182 -1.52 6.39 1.09
CA THR A 182 -2.40 7.34 1.77
C THR A 182 -1.60 8.58 2.18
N SER A 183 -2.25 9.75 2.25
CA SER A 183 -1.62 11.01 2.69
C SER A 183 -0.86 10.87 4.02
N GLY A 184 -1.34 10.02 4.93
CA GLY A 184 -0.67 9.71 6.19
C GLY A 184 0.69 9.02 6.01
N THR A 185 0.86 8.17 5.01
CA THR A 185 2.13 7.48 4.73
C THR A 185 3.19 8.45 4.22
N VAL A 186 2.81 9.41 3.38
CA VAL A 186 3.72 10.45 2.89
C VAL A 186 4.21 11.33 4.03
N PHE A 187 3.32 11.72 4.95
CA PHE A 187 3.71 12.49 6.13
C PHE A 187 4.68 11.73 7.04
N LYS A 188 4.41 10.43 7.30
CA LYS A 188 5.32 9.57 8.07
C LYS A 188 6.70 9.46 7.43
N PHE A 189 6.74 9.30 6.11
CA PHE A 189 7.99 9.29 5.34
C PHE A 189 8.75 10.62 5.48
N LEU A 190 8.09 11.76 5.27
CA LEU A 190 8.73 13.08 5.37
C LEU A 190 9.29 13.32 6.78
N PHE A 191 8.55 12.93 7.80
CA PHE A 191 9.01 13.04 9.18
C PHE A 191 10.23 12.16 9.45
N ALA A 192 10.20 10.90 9.03
CA ALA A 192 11.34 9.99 9.14
C ALA A 192 12.58 10.53 8.38
N LEU A 193 12.39 11.04 7.17
CA LEU A 193 13.44 11.66 6.36
C LEU A 193 14.09 12.86 7.07
N LEU A 194 13.29 13.77 7.64
CA LEU A 194 13.81 14.93 8.36
C LEU A 194 14.61 14.54 9.60
N ILE A 195 14.14 13.55 10.36
CA ILE A 195 14.86 13.02 11.53
C ILE A 195 16.19 12.39 11.11
N THR A 196 16.19 11.55 10.06
CA THR A 196 17.40 10.91 9.55
C THR A 196 18.42 11.94 9.08
N ILE A 197 18.00 12.92 8.28
CA ILE A 197 18.86 14.03 7.84
C ILE A 197 19.51 14.73 9.03
N PHE A 198 18.72 15.03 10.06
CA PHE A 198 19.23 15.70 11.27
C PHE A 198 20.29 14.87 11.98
N ILE A 199 20.00 13.59 12.25
CA ILE A 199 20.90 12.67 12.94
C ILE A 199 22.19 12.46 12.15
N GLU A 200 22.10 12.12 10.87
CA GLU A 200 23.27 11.80 10.03
C GLU A 200 24.14 13.03 9.81
N THR A 201 23.53 14.20 9.61
CA THR A 201 24.26 15.47 9.55
C THR A 201 24.99 15.72 10.87
N LEU A 202 24.34 15.52 12.02
CA LEU A 202 24.98 15.69 13.32
C LEU A 202 26.19 14.76 13.50
N VAL A 203 26.06 13.49 13.11
CA VAL A 203 27.16 12.51 13.14
C VAL A 203 28.30 12.93 12.22
N LEU A 204 28.00 13.38 10.99
CA LEU A 204 29.00 13.92 10.06
C LEU A 204 29.75 15.10 10.68
N PHE A 205 29.04 16.08 11.25
CA PHE A 205 29.65 17.21 11.93
C PHE A 205 30.55 16.76 13.08
N LEU A 206 30.08 15.84 13.92
CA LEU A 206 30.86 15.31 15.03
C LEU A 206 32.16 14.68 14.52
N PHE A 207 32.12 13.80 13.53
CA PHE A 207 33.31 13.13 12.99
C PHE A 207 34.31 14.11 12.36
N PHE A 208 33.84 15.03 11.51
CA PHE A 208 34.73 15.95 10.81
C PHE A 208 35.26 17.08 11.70
N LYS A 209 34.49 17.48 12.72
CA LYS A 209 34.93 18.50 13.68
C LYS A 209 35.68 17.94 14.87
N THR A 210 35.67 16.63 15.13
CA THR A 210 36.48 16.03 16.21
C THR A 210 37.65 15.20 15.69
N ARG A 211 37.36 14.14 14.92
CA ARG A 211 38.33 13.13 14.50
C ARG A 211 39.13 13.53 13.26
N TYR A 212 38.50 14.19 12.30
CA TYR A 212 39.09 14.54 10.99
C TYR A 212 39.34 16.04 10.80
N LYS A 213 39.58 16.78 11.89
CA LYS A 213 39.83 18.24 11.87
C LYS A 213 40.86 18.68 10.81
N LYS A 214 41.91 17.87 10.58
CA LYS A 214 42.99 18.15 9.62
C LYS A 214 42.53 18.29 8.17
N LEU A 215 41.35 17.76 7.81
CA LEU A 215 40.80 17.86 6.45
C LEU A 215 40.17 19.24 6.17
N ASN A 216 39.95 20.05 7.20
CA ASN A 216 39.40 21.42 7.11
C ASN A 216 38.14 21.55 6.22
N ILE A 217 37.23 20.57 6.32
CA ILE A 217 35.98 20.57 5.55
C ILE A 217 35.06 21.68 6.05
N SER A 218 34.52 22.47 5.11
CA SER A 218 33.62 23.57 5.41
C SER A 218 32.27 23.09 5.97
N ASN A 219 31.67 23.86 6.89
CA ASN A 219 30.39 23.51 7.51
C ASN A 219 29.27 23.40 6.47
N LYS A 220 29.27 24.30 5.47
CA LYS A 220 28.28 24.28 4.38
C LYS A 220 28.33 22.97 3.61
N LEU A 221 29.54 22.48 3.31
CA LEU A 221 29.72 21.24 2.57
C LEU A 221 29.28 20.01 3.39
N LEU A 222 29.51 19.99 4.71
CA LEU A 222 29.01 18.93 5.60
C LEU A 222 27.48 18.88 5.63
N LEU A 223 26.82 20.05 5.74
CA LEU A 223 25.36 20.16 5.73
C LEU A 223 24.78 19.66 4.40
N ILE A 224 25.33 20.11 3.28
CA ILE A 224 24.90 19.66 1.95
C ILE A 224 25.11 18.16 1.79
N THR A 225 26.23 17.64 2.28
CA THR A 225 26.52 16.20 2.19
C THR A 225 25.47 15.38 2.93
N GLY A 226 25.16 15.72 4.19
CA GLY A 226 24.13 15.02 4.97
C GLY A 226 22.74 15.08 4.34
N LEU A 227 22.35 16.22 3.77
CA LEU A 227 21.11 16.34 3.02
C LEU A 227 21.10 15.44 1.79
N VAL A 228 22.12 15.55 0.93
CA VAL A 228 22.18 14.83 -0.35
C VAL A 228 22.23 13.32 -0.14
N THR A 229 22.95 12.83 0.88
CA THR A 229 23.02 11.40 1.19
C THR A 229 21.65 10.83 1.52
N SER A 230 20.96 11.37 2.52
CA SER A 230 19.68 10.81 2.98
C SER A 230 18.56 10.99 1.94
N PHE A 231 18.52 12.12 1.22
CA PHE A 231 17.56 12.33 0.12
C PHE A 231 17.78 11.39 -1.06
N SER A 232 19.01 10.91 -1.27
CA SER A 232 19.32 10.00 -2.39
C SER A 232 18.99 8.55 -2.08
N THR A 233 18.96 8.15 -0.81
CA THR A 233 18.78 6.74 -0.42
C THR A 233 17.39 6.43 0.12
N LEU A 234 16.84 7.26 1.00
CA LEU A 234 15.57 6.96 1.69
C LEU A 234 14.35 6.81 0.79
N PRO A 235 14.14 7.62 -0.28
CA PRO A 235 13.00 7.42 -1.17
C PRO A 235 13.00 6.04 -1.83
N TYR A 236 14.18 5.50 -2.17
CA TYR A 236 14.29 4.16 -2.75
C TYR A 236 13.97 3.08 -1.73
N VAL A 237 14.48 3.23 -0.50
CA VAL A 237 14.17 2.32 0.61
C VAL A 237 12.66 2.29 0.86
N TRP A 238 11.98 3.44 0.93
CA TRP A 238 10.56 3.51 1.30
C TRP A 238 9.59 3.19 0.18
N PHE A 239 9.91 3.54 -1.07
CA PHE A 239 8.93 3.49 -2.17
C PHE A 239 9.30 2.49 -3.26
N VAL A 240 10.58 2.18 -3.44
CA VAL A 240 11.03 1.28 -4.52
C VAL A 240 11.20 -0.14 -4.00
N PHE A 241 11.95 -0.33 -2.92
CA PHE A 241 12.31 -1.68 -2.45
C PHE A 241 11.13 -2.53 -1.94
N PRO A 242 10.10 -1.98 -1.28
CA PRO A 242 8.95 -2.78 -0.84
C PRO A 242 8.18 -3.42 -2.00
N THR A 243 8.32 -2.88 -3.23
CA THR A 243 7.68 -3.47 -4.41
C THR A 243 8.34 -4.77 -4.87
N PHE A 244 9.59 -5.01 -4.48
CA PHE A 244 10.38 -6.17 -4.90
C PHE A 244 10.69 -7.14 -3.75
N ILE A 245 10.79 -6.64 -2.52
CA ILE A 245 11.27 -7.40 -1.37
C ILE A 245 10.17 -7.43 -0.31
N GLN A 246 9.41 -8.52 -0.30
CA GLN A 246 8.27 -8.69 0.62
C GLN A 246 8.73 -9.20 2.00
N SER A 247 9.80 -9.98 2.05
CA SER A 247 10.29 -10.55 3.31
C SER A 247 11.09 -9.51 4.09
N ARG A 248 10.75 -9.35 5.38
CA ARG A 248 11.29 -8.31 6.27
C ARG A 248 12.80 -8.37 6.45
N ILE A 249 13.37 -9.56 6.68
CA ILE A 249 14.81 -9.70 6.95
C ILE A 249 15.65 -9.38 5.70
N PRO A 250 15.36 -9.98 4.52
CA PRO A 250 16.00 -9.57 3.27
C PRO A 250 15.82 -8.09 2.98
N TYR A 251 14.63 -7.53 3.24
CA TYR A 251 14.36 -6.11 3.05
C TYR A 251 15.32 -5.25 3.87
N ILE A 252 15.42 -5.48 5.19
CA ILE A 252 16.33 -4.70 6.06
C ILE A 252 17.77 -4.84 5.58
N ILE A 253 18.27 -6.06 5.35
CA ILE A 253 19.66 -6.29 4.95
C ILE A 253 19.99 -5.58 3.64
N ILE A 254 19.09 -5.68 2.64
CA ILE A 254 19.30 -5.08 1.32
C ILE A 254 19.19 -3.55 1.39
N CYS A 255 18.20 -3.01 2.10
CA CYS A 255 18.02 -1.57 2.30
C CYS A 255 19.24 -0.93 2.97
N GLU A 256 19.69 -1.47 4.11
CA GLU A 256 20.83 -0.89 4.84
C GLU A 256 22.13 -1.03 4.03
N SER A 257 22.34 -2.17 3.37
CA SER A 257 23.52 -2.36 2.51
C SER A 257 23.53 -1.37 1.34
N PHE A 258 22.36 -1.13 0.72
CA PHE A 258 22.20 -0.15 -0.34
C PHE A 258 22.50 1.27 0.15
N ALA A 259 21.91 1.67 1.29
CA ALA A 259 22.12 2.98 1.86
C ALA A 259 23.61 3.22 2.16
N ILE A 260 24.27 2.28 2.84
CA ILE A 260 25.70 2.35 3.16
C ILE A 260 26.57 2.49 1.90
N LEU A 261 26.30 1.72 0.85
CA LEU A 261 27.09 1.77 -0.39
C LEU A 261 26.89 3.09 -1.15
N VAL A 262 25.65 3.54 -1.30
CA VAL A 262 25.36 4.79 -2.03
C VAL A 262 25.86 6.01 -1.26
N GLU A 263 25.62 6.05 0.05
CA GLU A 263 26.05 7.18 0.89
C GLU A 263 27.56 7.24 1.01
N SER A 264 28.25 6.11 1.18
CA SER A 264 29.72 6.09 1.18
C SER A 264 30.32 6.61 -0.13
N PHE A 265 29.71 6.28 -1.27
CA PHE A 265 30.11 6.82 -2.56
C PHE A 265 29.86 8.34 -2.65
N LEU A 266 28.70 8.83 -2.21
CA LEU A 266 28.37 10.26 -2.21
C LEU A 266 29.28 11.06 -1.26
N ILE A 267 29.51 10.58 -0.04
CA ILE A 267 30.43 11.18 0.93
C ILE A 267 31.84 11.23 0.35
N TYR A 268 32.31 10.15 -0.27
CA TYR A 268 33.61 10.07 -0.95
C TYR A 268 33.74 11.18 -2.01
N LYS A 269 32.75 11.31 -2.88
CA LYS A 269 32.78 12.29 -3.98
C LYS A 269 32.63 13.73 -3.51
N LEU A 270 31.71 14.01 -2.59
CA LEU A 270 31.41 15.38 -2.13
C LEU A 270 32.52 15.91 -1.22
N LEU A 271 33.03 15.10 -0.29
CA LEU A 271 34.03 15.53 0.68
C LEU A 271 35.47 15.30 0.22
N LYS A 272 35.68 14.62 -0.92
CA LYS A 272 36.99 14.32 -1.51
C LYS A 272 37.96 13.64 -0.53
N ILE A 273 37.44 12.72 0.27
CA ILE A 273 38.22 11.94 1.24
C ILE A 273 38.59 10.57 0.70
N GLU A 274 39.36 9.78 1.44
CA GLU A 274 39.59 8.37 1.09
C GLU A 274 38.29 7.55 1.22
N TYR A 275 38.04 6.66 0.26
CA TYR A 275 36.83 5.83 0.25
C TYR A 275 36.67 5.00 1.52
N LYS A 276 37.77 4.46 2.10
CA LYS A 276 37.73 3.71 3.36
C LYS A 276 37.16 4.54 4.52
N LYS A 277 37.51 5.83 4.58
CA LYS A 277 36.99 6.77 5.59
C LYS A 277 35.52 7.08 5.32
N ALA A 278 35.15 7.27 4.06
CA ALA A 278 33.76 7.53 3.67
C ALA A 278 32.84 6.34 3.99
N LEU A 279 33.27 5.11 3.68
CA LEU A 279 32.56 3.88 4.01
C LEU A 279 32.36 3.72 5.51
N PHE A 280 33.42 3.92 6.30
CA PHE A 280 33.33 3.85 7.75
C PHE A 280 32.33 4.87 8.31
N ILE A 281 32.39 6.12 7.85
CA ILE A 281 31.46 7.17 8.29
C ILE A 281 30.02 6.83 7.91
N SER A 282 29.78 6.33 6.70
CA SER A 282 28.44 5.93 6.24
C SER A 282 27.86 4.78 7.07
N ILE A 283 28.66 3.75 7.37
CA ILE A 283 28.25 2.66 8.28
C ILE A 283 27.82 3.22 9.64
N ILE A 284 28.59 4.15 10.21
CA ILE A 284 28.25 4.74 11.51
C ILE A 284 27.00 5.63 11.45
N CYS A 285 26.86 6.46 10.41
CA CYS A 285 25.67 7.29 10.22
C CYS A 285 24.40 6.43 10.14
N ASN A 286 24.42 5.45 9.24
CA ASN A 286 23.30 4.54 9.00
C ASN A 286 22.99 3.69 10.24
N LEU A 287 24.00 3.14 10.93
CA LEU A 287 23.79 2.38 12.16
C LEU A 287 23.13 3.22 13.26
N ILE A 288 23.58 4.47 13.45
CA ILE A 288 23.03 5.38 14.47
C ILE A 288 21.60 5.80 14.10
N SER A 289 21.36 6.22 12.85
CA SER A 289 20.04 6.65 12.39
C SER A 289 19.03 5.51 12.44
N PHE A 290 19.40 4.31 12.00
CA PHE A 290 18.59 3.10 12.12
C PHE A 290 18.28 2.76 13.57
N SER A 291 19.28 2.78 14.47
CA SER A 291 19.09 2.47 15.89
C SER A 291 18.15 3.46 16.58
N ILE A 292 18.28 4.75 16.28
CA ILE A 292 17.37 5.78 16.80
C ILE A 292 15.96 5.60 16.21
N GLY A 293 15.84 5.27 14.93
CA GLY A 293 14.56 4.93 14.30
C GLY A 293 13.85 3.77 15.01
N LEU A 294 14.59 2.71 15.34
CA LEU A 294 14.05 1.59 16.13
C LEU A 294 13.61 2.03 17.53
N LEU A 295 14.40 2.88 18.20
CA LEU A 295 14.06 3.39 19.53
C LEU A 295 12.78 4.26 19.49
N ILE A 296 12.65 5.15 18.51
CA ILE A 296 11.46 5.98 18.32
C ILE A 296 10.23 5.10 18.09
N ASN A 297 10.35 4.10 17.21
CA ASN A 297 9.26 3.16 16.96
C ASN A 297 8.85 2.40 18.22
N TYR A 298 9.84 1.93 18.99
CA TYR A 298 9.61 1.27 20.28
C TYR A 298 8.86 2.18 21.26
N ILE A 299 9.32 3.42 21.45
CA ILE A 299 8.67 4.40 22.36
C ILE A 299 7.23 4.66 21.93
N ILE A 300 7.00 4.97 20.65
CA ILE A 300 5.67 5.24 20.12
C ILE A 300 4.77 4.02 20.34
N SER A 301 5.23 2.81 20.02
CA SER A 301 4.45 1.58 20.23
C SER A 301 4.13 1.35 21.72
N SER A 302 5.04 1.71 22.62
CA SER A 302 4.85 1.57 24.06
C SER A 302 3.84 2.57 24.63
N GLU A 303 3.82 3.82 24.13
CA GLU A 303 2.83 4.82 24.55
C GLU A 303 1.43 4.44 24.11
N TYR A 304 1.26 3.94 22.89
CA TYR A 304 -0.04 3.41 22.46
C TYR A 304 -0.48 2.27 23.38
N THR A 305 0.41 1.33 23.70
CA THR A 305 0.09 0.21 24.61
C THR A 305 -0.29 0.72 26.01
N PHE A 306 0.42 1.72 26.53
CA PHE A 306 0.15 2.32 27.85
C PHE A 306 -1.18 3.07 27.90
N PHE A 307 -1.49 3.91 26.90
CA PHE A 307 -2.76 4.63 26.82
C PHE A 307 -3.95 3.69 26.70
N TYR A 308 -3.83 2.62 25.90
CA TYR A 308 -4.88 1.61 25.81
C TYR A 308 -5.08 0.88 27.14
N ALA A 309 -4.00 0.49 27.83
CA ALA A 309 -4.08 -0.14 29.15
C ALA A 309 -4.68 0.80 30.21
N LEU A 310 -4.35 2.09 30.17
CA LEU A 310 -4.91 3.09 31.08
C LEU A 310 -6.42 3.25 30.84
N LYS A 311 -6.86 3.30 29.58
CA LYS A 311 -8.28 3.37 29.21
C LYS A 311 -9.06 2.14 29.70
N THR A 312 -8.48 0.93 29.59
CA THR A 312 -9.11 -0.30 30.12
C THR A 312 -9.14 -0.37 31.66
N LEU A 313 -8.27 0.38 32.34
CA LEU A 313 -8.26 0.49 33.80
C LEU A 313 -9.27 1.51 34.34
N PHE A 314 -9.79 2.40 33.48
CA PHE A 314 -10.70 3.48 33.84
C PHE A 314 -12.12 3.34 33.25
N GLU A 315 -12.42 2.24 32.58
CA GLU A 315 -13.76 1.82 32.12
C GLU A 315 -14.23 0.57 32.88
#